data_AF-A0A536D7B3-F1
#
_entry.id   AF-A0A536D7B3-F1
#
_cell.length_a   1.000
_cell.length_b   1.000
_cell.length_c   1.000
_cell.angle_alpha   90.00
_cell.angle_beta   90.00
_cell.angle_gamma   90.00
#
_symmetry.space_group_name_H-M   'P 1'
#
loop_
_entity.id
_entity.type
_entity.pdbx_description
1 polymer ?
#
loop_
_entity_poly.entity_id
_entity_poly.type
_entity_poly.pdbx_seq_one_letter_code
_entity_poly.pdbx_strand_id
1 'polypeptide(L)' 'MRISYEWLSDYVDTNGLSPQEAAEILTMSGTKIESVQVLDLSAIIVGRVLEQKDHPSSNKPLWIHQVDV' A
#
# COMPACT_ATOMS: atom_id res chain seq x y z
N MET A 1 -0.07 14.09 -7.86
CA MET A 1 -1.12 13.59 -6.95
C MET A 1 -1.05 12.07 -6.94
N ARG A 2 -1.32 11.40 -5.82
CA ARG A 2 -1.42 9.93 -5.75
C ARG A 2 -2.84 9.55 -5.38
N ILE A 3 -3.39 8.56 -6.07
CA ILE A 3 -4.76 8.09 -5.92
C ILE A 3 -4.72 6.55 -5.96
N SER A 4 -5.50 5.89 -5.11
CA SER A 4 -5.69 4.44 -5.17
C SER A 4 -6.60 4.08 -6.33
N TYR A 5 -6.25 3.02 -7.04
CA TYR A 5 -7.07 2.50 -8.13
C TYR A 5 -8.42 1.96 -7.60
N GLU A 6 -8.40 1.30 -6.45
CA GLU A 6 -9.59 0.84 -5.75
C GLU A 6 -10.50 2.01 -5.36
N TRP A 7 -9.94 3.08 -4.80
CA TRP A 7 -10.74 4.28 -4.50
C TRP A 7 -11.35 4.90 -5.75
N LEU A 8 -10.63 4.90 -6.88
CA LEU A 8 -11.17 5.40 -8.16
C LEU A 8 -12.37 4.56 -8.63
N SER A 9 -12.31 3.24 -8.43
CA SER A 9 -13.39 2.31 -8.81
C SER A 9 -14.70 2.52 -8.05
N ASP A 10 -14.67 3.24 -6.92
CA ASP A 10 -15.89 3.62 -6.20
C ASP A 10 -16.72 4.71 -6.92
N TYR A 11 -16.10 5.44 -7.86
CA TYR A 11 -16.72 6.59 -8.54
C TYR A 11 -16.95 6.37 -10.04
N VAL A 12 -16.20 5.47 -10.67
CA VAL A 12 -16.27 5.20 -12.10
C VAL A 12 -16.20 3.70 -12.34
N ASP A 13 -16.87 3.23 -13.40
CA ASP A 13 -16.83 1.82 -13.79
C ASP A 13 -15.45 1.46 -14.35
N THR A 14 -14.69 0.66 -13.58
CA THR A 14 -13.37 0.15 -13.97
C THR A 14 -13.38 -1.36 -14.23
N ASN A 15 -14.56 -1.97 -14.39
CA ASN A 15 -14.67 -3.42 -14.55
C ASN A 15 -13.90 -3.90 -15.79
N GLY A 16 -12.98 -4.85 -15.58
CA GLY A 16 -12.18 -5.43 -16.65
C GLY A 16 -11.00 -4.58 -17.12
N LEU A 17 -10.77 -3.40 -16.55
CA LEU A 17 -9.59 -2.58 -16.81
C LEU A 17 -8.47 -2.90 -15.82
N SER A 18 -7.28 -3.14 -16.36
CA SER A 18 -6.05 -3.13 -15.56
C SER A 18 -5.67 -1.69 -15.15
N PRO A 19 -4.93 -1.51 -14.03
CA PRO A 19 -4.42 -0.19 -13.64
C PRO A 19 -3.57 0.49 -14.73
N GLN A 20 -2.89 -0.29 -15.57
CA GLN A 20 -2.09 0.20 -16.70
C GLN A 20 -2.97 0.76 -17.81
N GLU A 21 -4.02 0.04 -18.22
CA GLU A 21 -4.97 0.51 -19.24
C GLU A 21 -5.71 1.77 -18.77
N ALA A 22 -6.10 1.82 -17.50
CA ALA A 22 -6.70 3.01 -16.92
C ALA A 22 -5.74 4.22 -16.98
N ALA A 23 -4.45 4.02 -16.73
CA ALA A 23 -3.46 5.08 -16.83
C ALA A 23 -3.27 5.62 -18.26
N GLU A 24 -3.33 4.75 -19.27
CA GLU A 24 -3.30 5.14 -20.68
C GLU A 24 -4.53 5.97 -21.05
N ILE A 25 -5.73 5.52 -20.68
CA ILE A 25 -6.98 6.25 -20.94
C ILE A 25 -6.96 7.62 -20.28
N LEU A 26 -6.55 7.72 -19.01
CA LEU A 26 -6.43 8.99 -18.28
C LEU A 26 -5.40 9.92 -18.93
N THR A 27 -4.28 9.37 -19.42
CA THR A 27 -3.26 10.16 -20.13
C THR A 27 -3.82 10.71 -21.45
N MET A 28 -4.55 9.88 -22.20
CA MET A 28 -5.22 10.29 -23.43
C MET A 28 -6.34 11.32 -23.19
N SER A 29 -7.02 11.26 -22.04
CA SER A 29 -8.06 12.22 -21.66
C SER A 29 -7.49 13.56 -21.14
N GLY A 30 -6.16 13.72 -21.14
CA GLY A 30 -5.47 14.96 -20.73
C GLY A 30 -4.89 14.94 -19.32
N THR A 31 -5.06 13.85 -18.56
CA THR A 31 -4.48 13.70 -17.22
C THR A 31 -3.18 12.91 -17.29
N LYS A 32 -2.05 13.60 -17.31
CA LYS A 32 -0.73 12.96 -17.36
C LYS A 32 -0.49 12.06 -16.14
N ILE A 33 -0.32 10.76 -16.38
CA ILE A 33 0.10 9.79 -15.36
C ILE A 33 1.62 9.61 -15.41
N GLU A 34 2.29 9.78 -14.27
CA GLU A 34 3.77 9.67 -14.19
C GLU A 34 4.24 8.25 -13.85
N SER A 35 3.47 7.52 -13.05
CA SER A 35 3.81 6.15 -12.64
C SER A 35 2.57 5.42 -12.15
N VAL A 36 2.58 4.09 -12.33
CA VAL A 36 1.63 3.16 -11.74
C VAL A 36 2.41 2.23 -10.83
N GLN A 37 1.97 2.08 -9.59
CA GLN A 37 2.64 1.25 -8.58
C GLN A 37 1.68 0.17 -8.11
N VAL A 38 2.09 -1.10 -8.26
CA VAL A 38 1.35 -2.26 -7.76
C VAL A 38 2.11 -2.77 -6.53
N LEU A 39 1.40 -2.90 -5.41
CA LEU A 39 1.96 -3.43 -4.17
C LEU A 39 1.47 -4.87 -4.00
N ASP A 40 2.41 -5.81 -3.91
CA ASP A 40 2.11 -7.17 -3.48
C ASP A 40 2.22 -7.26 -1.95
N LEU A 41 1.08 -7.44 -1.29
CA LEU A 41 0.98 -7.58 0.16
C LEU A 41 0.63 -9.01 0.59
N SER A 42 0.70 -9.98 -0.32
CA SER A 42 0.22 -11.35 -0.10
C SER A 42 0.94 -12.08 1.05
N ALA A 43 2.17 -11.69 1.35
CA ALA A 43 2.97 -12.27 2.43
C ALA A 43 2.88 -11.49 3.75
N ILE A 44 2.01 -10.48 3.84
CA ILE A 44 1.89 -9.59 5.00
C ILE A 44 0.59 -9.87 5.73
N ILE A 45 0.67 -10.04 7.04
CA ILE A 45 -0.49 -10.23 7.92
C ILE A 45 -0.54 -9.14 8.99
N VAL A 46 -1.74 -8.93 9.55
CA VAL A 46 -1.95 -7.99 10.65
C VAL A 46 -1.73 -8.72 11.97
N GLY A 47 -0.80 -8.23 12.78
CA GLY A 47 -0.55 -8.73 14.13
C GLY A 47 -0.81 -7.67 15.21
N ARG A 48 -1.11 -8.11 16.43
CA ARG A 48 -1.31 -7.26 17.61
C ARG A 48 -0.11 -7.37 18.55
N VAL A 49 0.49 -6.24 18.91
CA VAL A 49 1.55 -6.19 19.93
C VAL A 49 0.95 -6.44 21.31
N LEU A 50 1.43 -7.47 22.00
CA LEU A 50 1.03 -7.84 23.35
C LEU A 50 1.95 -7.22 24.41
N GLU A 51 3.25 -7.16 24.12
CA GLU A 51 4.26 -6.64 25.05
C GLU A 51 5.38 -5.93 24.27
N GLN A 52 6.01 -4.93 24.90
CA GLN A 52 7.18 -4.20 24.41
C GLN A 52 8.21 -4.08 25.54
N LYS A 53 9.47 -4.41 25.24
CA LYS A 53 10.61 -4.28 26.15
C LYS A 53 11.78 -3.58 25.44
N ASP A 54 12.59 -2.83 26.17
CA ASP A 54 13.81 -2.22 25.61
C ASP A 54 14.85 -3.30 25.26
N HIS A 55 15.57 -3.09 24.17
CA HIS A 55 16.63 -4.00 23.75
C HIS A 55 17.82 -3.92 24.73
N PRO A 56 18.28 -5.04 25.30
CA PRO A 56 19.16 -5.05 26.48
C PRO A 56 20.56 -4.44 26.26
N SER A 57 21.02 -4.39 25.02
CA SER A 57 22.39 -3.96 24.69
C SER A 57 22.46 -2.89 23.58
N SER A 58 21.33 -2.28 23.22
CA SER A 58 21.34 -1.32 22.12
C SER A 58 21.69 0.09 22.61
N ASN A 59 22.68 0.71 21.97
CA ASN A 59 23.01 2.13 22.16
C ASN A 59 22.05 3.08 21.43
N LYS A 60 21.08 2.53 20.68
CA LYS A 60 19.99 3.25 20.01
C LYS A 60 18.63 2.74 20.53
N PRO A 61 17.55 3.53 20.48
CA PRO A 61 16.22 3.05 20.85
C PRO A 61 15.82 1.87 19.96
N LEU A 62 15.79 0.67 20.53
CA LEU A 62 15.33 -0.57 19.91
C LEU A 62 14.45 -1.30 20.92
N TRP A 63 13.45 -2.02 20.40
CA TRP A 63 12.47 -2.75 21.21
C TRP A 63 12.35 -4.20 20.77
N ILE A 64 12.06 -5.06 21.73
CA ILE A 64 11.65 -6.45 21.53
C ILE A 64 10.14 -6.51 21.77
N HIS A 65 9.39 -6.98 20.77
CA HIS A 65 7.94 -7.10 20.83
C HIS A 65 7.52 -8.56 20.86
N GLN A 66 6.54 -8.88 21.71
CA GLN A 66 5.74 -10.10 21.57
C GLN A 66 4.48 -9.76 20.78
N VAL A 67 4.25 -10.49 19.69
CA VAL A 67 3.16 -10.20 18.73
C VAL A 67 2.27 -11.43 18.59
N ASP A 68 0.97 -11.20 18.65
CA ASP A 68 -0.08 -12.16 18.28
C ASP A 68 -0.41 -11.98 16.80
N VAL A 69 -0.31 -13.03 16.01
CA VAL A 69 -0.47 -13.03 14.54
C VAL A 69 -1.58 -13.96 14.10
#